data_AF-A0A938GCM9-F1
#
_entry.id   AF-A0A938GCM9-F1
#
_cell.length_a   1.000
_cell.length_b   1.000
_cell.length_c   1.000
_cell.angle_alpha   90.00
_cell.angle_beta   90.00
_cell.angle_gamma   90.00
#
_symmetry.space_group_name_H-M   'P 1'
#
loop_
_entity.id
_entity.type
_entity.pdbx_description
1 polymer ?
#
loop_
_entity_poly.entity_id
_entity_poly.type
_entity_poly.pdbx_seq_one_letter_code
_entity_poly.pdbx_strand_id
1 'polypeptide(L)'
;MKTVISAKEIEALIRSGGDVSRLPADAILTPSARDLLRDLESRNATKSGSTSSSNGAPGVPPGKPLNSKSAKADLEAFFNSPYCQRLKEEICDVGRRLWQRAYVDGNGGNIAIRVGDDIAICTPTLVSKGFMKPEDMCLVDFEGNQLAGTMKRTSEILMHLQILKRQPRAVATVHCHPPYSTGFAVAGMEPPTCMIPEYEVFSSVAIAPYRTPGTPEMGQLVADLVDKHNTILMANHGVVAWSHNNVEDAYFKMEILEAYCRTVLVAAQLGKTPNTFTPAQLQDLLKIKQSLGIPDPRHGLKECELCDNAEWRPGVSCATPAKQESAAGYDADAEAAVQAITDQIMTRLK
;
A
#
# COMPACT_ATOMS: atom_id res chain seq x y z
N MET A 1 27.47 50.34 15.07
CA MET A 1 27.10 49.54 13.87
C MET A 1 26.73 48.15 14.37
N LYS A 2 25.60 47.58 13.95
CA LYS A 2 25.22 46.22 14.35
C LYS A 2 26.14 45.23 13.65
N THR A 3 26.77 44.34 14.41
CA THR A 3 27.67 43.31 13.87
C THR A 3 26.86 42.26 13.12
N VAL A 4 27.26 41.95 11.88
CA VAL A 4 26.64 40.90 11.07
C VAL A 4 27.48 39.63 11.21
N ILE A 5 26.83 38.50 11.50
CA ILE A 5 27.51 37.21 11.70
C ILE A 5 27.05 36.21 10.63
N SER A 6 28.03 35.67 9.92
CA SER A 6 27.89 34.68 8.85
C SER A 6 28.00 33.25 9.36
N ALA A 7 27.52 32.28 8.56
CA ALA A 7 27.65 30.86 8.88
C ALA A 7 29.11 30.42 9.06
N LYS A 8 30.04 30.97 8.25
CA LYS A 8 31.47 30.66 8.33
C LYS A 8 32.09 31.08 9.66
N GLU A 9 31.64 32.20 10.23
CA GLU A 9 32.12 32.68 11.53
C GLU A 9 31.61 31.80 12.68
N ILE A 10 30.38 31.30 12.59
CA ILE A 10 29.83 30.33 13.54
C ILE A 10 30.58 28.99 13.44
N GLU A 11 30.83 28.49 12.23
CA GLU A 11 31.62 27.26 12.03
C GLU A 11 33.05 27.40 12.57
N ALA A 12 33.69 28.55 12.35
CA ALA A 12 35.02 28.83 12.88
C ALA A 12 35.03 28.88 14.41
N LEU A 13 34.00 29.49 15.02
CA LEU A 13 33.81 29.54 16.47
C LEU A 13 33.63 28.13 17.06
N ILE A 14 32.83 27.27 16.41
CA ILE A 14 32.63 25.88 16.87
C ILE A 14 33.92 25.08 16.73
N ARG A 15 34.66 25.26 15.63
CA ARG A 15 35.92 24.55 15.37
C ARG A 15 37.01 24.91 16.38
N SER A 16 36.99 26.12 16.93
CA SER A 16 37.90 26.56 17.99
C SER A 16 37.40 26.21 19.40
N GLY A 17 36.29 25.48 19.52
CA GLY A 17 35.69 25.10 20.81
C GLY A 17 34.93 26.23 21.51
N GLY A 18 34.61 27.31 20.79
CA GLY A 18 33.84 28.43 21.28
C GLY A 18 32.35 28.09 21.44
N ASP A 19 31.72 28.74 22.42
CA ASP A 19 30.30 28.55 22.75
C ASP A 19 29.42 29.52 21.96
N VAL A 20 28.55 28.98 21.11
CA VAL A 20 27.60 29.73 20.27
C VAL A 20 26.53 30.47 21.09
N SER A 21 26.31 30.10 22.36
CA SER A 21 25.37 30.81 23.25
C SER A 21 25.89 32.17 23.72
N ARG A 22 27.18 32.47 23.48
CA ARG A 22 27.83 33.74 23.84
C ARG A 22 27.85 34.77 22.70
N LEU A 23 27.14 34.50 21.60
CA LEU A 23 27.00 35.48 20.53
C LEU A 23 26.29 36.74 21.04
N PRO A 24 26.69 37.96 20.60
CA PRO A 24 26.04 39.19 21.04
C PRO A 24 24.55 39.18 20.72
N ALA A 25 23.70 39.51 21.69
CA ALA A 25 22.24 39.46 21.55
C ALA A 25 21.69 40.42 20.47
N ASP A 26 22.45 41.45 20.10
CA ASP A 26 22.09 42.45 19.10
C ASP A 26 22.71 42.19 17.72
N ALA A 27 23.42 41.08 17.55
CA ALA A 27 24.03 40.70 16.27
C ALA A 27 22.98 40.31 15.21
N ILE A 28 23.22 40.74 13.97
CA ILE A 28 22.38 40.36 12.83
C ILE A 28 22.93 39.07 12.24
N LEU A 29 22.17 37.98 12.37
CA LEU A 29 22.52 36.70 11.76
C LEU A 29 22.10 36.67 10.29
N THR A 30 22.98 36.19 9.42
CA THR A 30 22.60 35.79 8.06
C THR A 30 21.60 34.62 8.09
N PRO A 31 20.77 34.41 7.04
CA PRO A 31 19.84 33.27 6.99
C PRO A 31 20.52 31.93 7.25
N SER A 32 21.62 31.66 6.57
CA SER A 32 22.40 30.43 6.74
C SER A 32 23.02 30.27 8.13
N ALA A 33 23.39 31.39 8.79
CA ALA A 33 23.84 31.35 10.19
C ALA A 33 22.70 30.95 11.15
N ARG A 34 21.47 31.42 10.88
CA ARG A 34 20.27 31.05 11.64
C ARG A 34 19.92 29.57 11.48
N ASP A 35 19.99 29.05 10.26
CA ASP A 35 19.71 27.64 9.97
C ASP A 35 20.74 26.73 10.65
N LEU A 36 22.03 27.09 10.59
CA LEU A 36 23.10 26.36 11.26
C LEU A 36 22.91 26.29 12.78
N LEU A 37 22.48 27.39 13.43
CA LEU A 37 22.20 27.41 14.87
C LEU A 37 20.98 26.53 15.23
N ARG A 38 19.92 26.54 14.42
CA ARG A 38 18.76 25.65 14.61
C ARG A 38 19.14 24.18 14.50
N ASP A 39 20.02 23.84 13.56
CA ASP A 39 20.54 22.48 13.41
C ASP A 39 21.42 22.05 14.60
N LEU A 40 22.14 22.99 15.23
CA LEU A 40 22.94 22.70 16.42
C LEU A 40 22.08 22.56 17.68
N GLU A 41 21.04 23.39 17.80
CA GLU A 41 20.03 23.28 18.87
C GLU A 41 19.27 21.96 18.79
N SER A 42 18.85 21.55 17.59
CA SER A 42 18.19 20.26 17.39
C SER A 42 19.11 19.08 17.73
N ARG A 43 20.39 19.14 17.35
CA ARG A 43 21.40 18.14 17.70
C ARG A 43 21.68 18.07 19.21
N ASN A 44 21.73 19.20 19.90
CA ASN A 44 21.91 19.25 21.35
C ASN A 44 20.64 18.83 22.11
N ALA A 45 19.46 19.10 21.57
CA ALA A 45 18.19 18.58 22.09
C ALA A 45 18.13 17.05 22.01
N THR A 46 18.64 16.43 20.93
CA THR A 46 18.80 14.95 20.85
C THR A 46 19.79 14.36 21.87
N LYS A 47 20.70 15.15 22.45
CA LYS A 47 21.65 14.68 23.48
C LYS A 47 21.14 14.86 24.92
N SER A 48 20.24 15.80 25.16
CA SER A 48 19.71 16.13 26.50
C SER A 48 18.29 15.58 26.75
N GLY A 49 17.53 15.31 25.69
CA GLY A 49 16.17 14.76 25.75
C GLY A 49 16.12 13.30 25.31
N SER A 50 16.43 12.38 26.21
CA SER A 50 16.08 10.96 26.06
C SER A 50 14.56 10.76 26.31
N THR A 51 13.75 11.22 25.37
CA THR A 51 12.42 10.69 25.09
C THR A 51 12.27 10.64 23.57
N SER A 52 12.93 9.64 22.98
CA SER A 52 12.88 9.38 21.55
C SER A 52 11.49 8.87 21.15
N SER A 53 10.76 9.67 20.38
CA SER A 53 9.80 9.19 19.39
C SER A 53 10.58 8.49 18.26
N SER A 54 10.84 7.21 18.45
CA SER A 54 11.39 6.35 17.40
C SER A 54 10.27 5.92 16.45
N ASN A 55 10.21 6.55 15.27
CA ASN A 55 9.69 5.87 14.08
C ASN A 55 10.68 4.76 13.71
N GLY A 56 10.41 3.53 14.15
CA GLY A 56 11.26 2.39 13.84
C GLY A 56 10.96 1.16 14.69
N ALA A 57 10.36 0.15 14.06
CA ALA A 57 10.04 -1.19 14.54
C ALA A 57 9.11 -1.30 15.78
N PRO A 58 8.14 -2.24 15.77
CA PRO A 58 7.42 -2.55 16.99
C PRO A 58 8.44 -3.06 18.00
N GLY A 59 8.46 -2.48 19.20
CA GLY A 59 9.38 -2.91 20.25
C GLY A 59 9.27 -4.42 20.51
N VAL A 60 10.31 -5.03 21.06
CA VAL A 60 10.28 -6.47 21.35
C VAL A 60 9.09 -6.78 22.29
N PRO A 61 8.24 -7.78 21.98
CA PRO A 61 7.17 -8.18 22.87
C PRO A 61 7.74 -8.54 24.25
N PRO A 62 7.18 -8.02 25.36
CA PRO A 62 7.70 -8.35 26.68
C PRO A 62 7.36 -9.81 27.03
N GLY A 63 8.39 -10.61 27.32
CA GLY A 63 8.24 -11.94 27.92
C GLY A 63 8.20 -13.12 26.94
N LYS A 64 7.70 -14.27 27.41
CA LYS A 64 7.55 -15.51 26.62
C LYS A 64 6.52 -15.28 25.51
N PRO A 65 6.74 -15.79 24.28
CA PRO A 65 5.73 -15.73 23.21
C PRO A 65 4.40 -16.30 23.70
N LEU A 66 3.32 -15.51 23.56
CA LEU A 66 1.97 -15.98 23.82
C LEU A 66 1.34 -16.51 22.53
N ASN A 67 0.40 -17.43 22.71
CA ASN A 67 -0.38 -18.02 21.64
C ASN A 67 -1.84 -18.18 22.10
N SER A 68 -2.68 -18.65 21.18
CA SER A 68 -4.12 -18.85 21.38
C SER A 68 -4.49 -19.76 22.56
N LYS A 69 -3.56 -20.62 23.00
CA LYS A 69 -3.75 -21.57 24.12
C LYS A 69 -3.27 -21.03 25.46
N SER A 70 -2.71 -19.83 25.51
CA SER A 70 -2.33 -19.17 26.75
C SER A 70 -3.55 -18.92 27.64
N ALA A 71 -3.35 -18.82 28.96
CA ALA A 71 -4.46 -18.56 29.87
C ALA A 71 -5.13 -17.22 29.56
N LYS A 72 -6.45 -17.14 29.71
CA LYS A 72 -7.22 -15.93 29.39
C LYS A 72 -6.70 -14.69 30.14
N ALA A 73 -6.36 -14.84 31.42
CA ALA A 73 -5.79 -13.75 32.22
C ALA A 73 -4.45 -13.24 31.65
N ASP A 74 -3.61 -14.13 31.12
CA ASP A 74 -2.33 -13.75 30.50
C ASP A 74 -2.55 -13.01 29.18
N LEU A 75 -3.52 -13.46 28.37
CA LEU A 75 -3.91 -12.79 27.12
C LEU A 75 -4.49 -11.40 27.39
N GLU A 76 -5.32 -11.24 28.43
CA GLU A 76 -5.85 -9.95 28.85
C GLU A 76 -4.75 -9.02 29.37
N ALA A 77 -3.84 -9.52 30.21
CA ALA A 77 -2.71 -8.74 30.71
C ALA A 77 -1.78 -8.28 29.58
N PHE A 78 -1.49 -9.17 28.62
CA PHE A 78 -0.70 -8.85 27.44
C PHE A 78 -1.38 -7.81 26.55
N PHE A 79 -2.66 -8.00 26.24
CA PHE A 79 -3.44 -7.07 25.42
C PHE A 79 -3.49 -5.66 26.02
N ASN A 80 -3.46 -5.53 27.34
CA ASN A 80 -3.43 -4.26 28.07
C ASN A 80 -2.02 -3.78 28.43
N SER A 81 -0.97 -4.47 27.97
CA SER A 81 0.42 -4.09 28.23
C SER A 81 0.80 -2.79 27.49
N PRO A 82 1.84 -2.06 27.97
CA PRO A 82 2.38 -0.89 27.26
C PRO A 82 2.85 -1.20 25.83
N TYR A 83 3.25 -2.44 25.56
CA TYR A 83 3.62 -2.88 24.21
C TYR A 83 2.42 -2.87 23.27
N CYS A 84 1.34 -3.58 23.62
CA CYS A 84 0.13 -3.62 22.81
C CYS A 84 -0.52 -2.24 22.74
N GLN A 85 -0.44 -1.43 23.79
CA GLN A 85 -0.95 -0.06 23.78
C GLN A 85 -0.32 0.78 22.65
N ARG A 86 1.02 0.73 22.47
CA ARG A 86 1.69 1.44 21.37
C ARG A 86 1.24 0.97 19.99
N LEU A 87 1.03 -0.34 19.81
CA LEU A 87 0.53 -0.88 18.54
C LEU A 87 -0.90 -0.42 18.25
N LYS A 88 -1.76 -0.39 19.27
CA LYS A 88 -3.13 0.12 19.14
C LYS A 88 -3.13 1.60 18.75
N GLU A 89 -2.23 2.40 19.33
CA GLU A 89 -2.04 3.81 18.99
C GLU A 89 -1.54 3.99 17.54
N GLU A 90 -0.60 3.15 17.08
CA GLU A 90 -0.13 3.12 15.69
C GLU A 90 -1.27 2.78 14.72
N ILE A 91 -2.09 1.76 15.02
CA ILE A 91 -3.27 1.40 14.23
C ILE A 91 -4.27 2.56 14.16
N CYS A 92 -4.56 3.22 15.28
CA CYS A 92 -5.43 4.39 15.31
C CYS A 92 -4.87 5.54 14.46
N ASP A 93 -3.56 5.75 14.49
CA ASP A 93 -2.91 6.80 13.71
C ASP A 93 -2.95 6.54 12.21
N VAL A 94 -2.62 5.32 11.78
CA VAL A 94 -2.77 4.88 10.39
C VAL A 94 -4.23 4.99 9.95
N GLY A 95 -5.18 4.60 10.80
CA GLY A 95 -6.61 4.73 10.54
C GLY A 95 -7.05 6.19 10.28
N ARG A 96 -6.53 7.15 11.07
CA ARG A 96 -6.75 8.59 10.85
C ARG A 96 -6.19 9.07 9.52
N ARG A 97 -4.98 8.64 9.15
CA ARG A 97 -4.35 9.03 7.89
C ARG A 97 -5.07 8.44 6.67
N LEU A 98 -5.51 7.18 6.75
CA LEU A 98 -6.37 6.57 5.72
C LEU A 98 -7.66 7.37 5.52
N TRP A 99 -8.31 7.77 6.62
CA TRP A 99 -9.53 8.58 6.57
C TRP A 99 -9.29 9.97 5.96
N GLN A 100 -8.23 10.67 6.39
CA GLN A 100 -7.87 12.00 5.86
C GLN A 100 -7.59 12.00 4.36
N ARG A 101 -7.11 10.88 3.82
CA ARG A 101 -6.85 10.70 2.39
C ARG A 101 -8.06 10.17 1.61
N ALA A 102 -9.19 9.97 2.26
CA ALA A 102 -10.39 9.34 1.71
C ALA A 102 -10.12 7.94 1.11
N TYR A 103 -9.21 7.17 1.73
CA TYR A 103 -8.97 5.78 1.34
C TYR A 103 -9.95 4.81 1.98
N VAL A 104 -10.72 5.27 2.96
CA VAL A 104 -11.77 4.50 3.62
C VAL A 104 -13.07 5.31 3.59
N ASP A 105 -14.19 4.62 3.42
CA ASP A 105 -15.53 5.17 3.33
C ASP A 105 -16.39 4.63 4.49
N GLY A 106 -17.01 5.53 5.26
CA GLY A 106 -17.82 5.16 6.42
C GLY A 106 -17.05 4.31 7.43
N ASN A 107 -17.35 3.01 7.48
CA ASN A 107 -16.76 2.01 8.37
C ASN A 107 -15.89 0.97 7.64
N GLY A 108 -15.64 1.16 6.34
CA GLY A 108 -14.81 0.31 5.49
C GLY A 108 -13.32 0.31 5.86
N GLY A 109 -12.59 -0.64 5.27
CA GLY A 109 -11.20 -0.91 5.59
C GLY A 109 -10.99 -1.64 6.91
N ASN A 110 -9.79 -2.15 7.11
CA ASN A 110 -9.38 -2.84 8.34
C ASN A 110 -7.86 -2.98 8.42
N ILE A 111 -7.34 -3.06 9.65
CA ILE A 111 -5.92 -3.17 9.92
C ILE A 111 -5.72 -4.32 10.91
N ALA A 112 -4.69 -5.12 10.70
CA ALA A 112 -4.28 -6.17 11.62
C ALA A 112 -2.75 -6.30 11.72
N ILE A 113 -2.27 -6.63 12.93
CA ILE A 113 -0.86 -6.84 13.24
C ILE A 113 -0.69 -8.10 14.10
N ARG A 114 0.24 -8.97 13.70
CA ARG A 114 0.67 -10.15 14.45
C ARG A 114 1.39 -9.73 15.73
N VAL A 115 1.01 -10.32 16.86
CA VAL A 115 1.61 -10.01 18.18
C VAL A 115 2.04 -11.24 18.96
N GLY A 116 1.99 -12.42 18.33
CA GLY A 116 2.44 -13.70 18.87
C GLY A 116 2.50 -14.77 17.79
N ASP A 117 2.59 -16.04 18.21
CA ASP A 117 2.76 -17.17 17.29
C ASP A 117 1.56 -17.35 16.36
N ASP A 118 0.35 -17.24 16.91
CA ASP A 118 -0.93 -17.45 16.25
C ASP A 118 -2.02 -16.47 16.73
N ILE A 119 -1.60 -15.27 17.17
CA ILE A 119 -2.49 -14.20 17.64
C ILE A 119 -2.15 -12.85 16.98
N ALA A 120 -3.19 -12.04 16.77
CA ALA A 120 -3.11 -10.72 16.13
C ALA A 120 -4.01 -9.69 16.81
N ILE A 121 -3.60 -8.42 16.81
CA ILE A 121 -4.47 -7.28 17.11
C ILE A 121 -5.12 -6.82 15.81
N CYS A 122 -6.40 -6.51 15.83
CA CYS A 122 -7.11 -5.95 14.67
C CYS A 122 -8.11 -4.86 15.05
N THR A 123 -8.49 -4.08 14.05
CA THR A 123 -9.54 -3.05 14.16
C THR A 123 -10.94 -3.66 14.38
N PRO A 124 -11.85 -2.94 15.06
CA PRO A 124 -13.24 -3.35 15.22
C PRO A 124 -14.06 -3.23 13.91
N THR A 125 -15.19 -3.92 13.86
CA THR A 125 -16.22 -3.74 12.83
C THR A 125 -17.08 -2.49 13.10
N LEU A 126 -17.69 -1.93 12.06
CA LEU A 126 -18.65 -0.82 12.11
C LEU A 126 -18.14 0.50 12.73
N VAL A 127 -16.83 0.66 12.91
CA VAL A 127 -16.19 1.91 13.36
C VAL A 127 -15.40 2.53 12.21
N SER A 128 -15.58 3.82 11.98
CA SER A 128 -14.76 4.59 11.04
C SER A 128 -13.31 4.61 11.51
N LYS A 129 -12.38 4.34 10.58
CA LYS A 129 -10.94 4.26 10.92
C LYS A 129 -10.37 5.60 11.39
N GLY A 130 -11.02 6.71 11.01
CA GLY A 130 -10.66 8.04 11.49
C GLY A 130 -11.00 8.32 12.96
N PHE A 131 -11.87 7.52 13.57
CA PHE A 131 -12.38 7.77 14.93
C PHE A 131 -12.13 6.63 15.92
N MET A 132 -11.36 5.62 15.52
CA MET A 132 -10.99 4.52 16.41
C MET A 132 -10.17 5.02 17.59
N LYS A 133 -10.38 4.40 18.75
CA LYS A 133 -9.56 4.56 19.93
C LYS A 133 -8.81 3.26 20.24
N PRO A 134 -7.68 3.30 20.96
CA PRO A 134 -6.94 2.09 21.33
C PRO A 134 -7.79 1.04 22.05
N GLU A 135 -8.78 1.47 22.82
CA GLU A 135 -9.69 0.60 23.58
C GLU A 135 -10.66 -0.17 22.67
N ASP A 136 -10.88 0.30 21.44
CA ASP A 136 -11.77 -0.36 20.48
C ASP A 136 -11.11 -1.56 19.79
N MET A 137 -9.80 -1.74 19.94
CA MET A 137 -9.06 -2.81 19.28
C MET A 137 -9.48 -4.19 19.81
N CYS A 138 -9.24 -5.22 19.01
CA CYS A 138 -9.56 -6.60 19.34
C CYS A 138 -8.29 -7.46 19.28
N LEU A 139 -8.14 -8.42 20.18
CA LEU A 139 -7.15 -9.49 20.06
C LEU A 139 -7.87 -10.74 19.52
N VAL A 140 -7.33 -11.34 18.47
CA VAL A 140 -7.88 -12.55 17.85
C VAL A 140 -6.82 -13.62 17.72
N ASP A 141 -7.24 -14.88 17.71
CA ASP A 141 -6.41 -15.97 17.22
C ASP A 141 -6.45 -16.06 15.68
N PHE A 142 -5.64 -16.95 15.15
CA PHE A 142 -5.51 -17.21 13.73
C PHE A 142 -6.68 -17.98 13.11
N GLU A 143 -7.61 -18.49 13.93
CA GLU A 143 -8.90 -19.03 13.50
C GLU A 143 -10.01 -17.95 13.47
N GLY A 144 -9.71 -16.72 13.90
CA GLY A 144 -10.63 -15.58 13.91
C GLY A 144 -11.51 -15.50 15.16
N ASN A 145 -11.20 -16.29 16.19
CA ASN A 145 -11.86 -16.20 17.49
C ASN A 145 -11.31 -14.98 18.24
N GLN A 146 -12.21 -14.21 18.85
CA GLN A 146 -11.83 -13.06 19.65
C GLN A 146 -11.42 -13.50 21.07
N LEU A 147 -10.17 -13.19 21.44
CA LEU A 147 -9.55 -13.56 22.70
C LEU A 147 -9.65 -12.45 23.75
N ALA A 148 -9.57 -11.18 23.32
CA ALA A 148 -9.68 -10.00 24.18
C ALA A 148 -10.20 -8.78 23.40
N GLY A 149 -10.57 -7.73 24.13
CA GLY A 149 -11.23 -6.53 23.59
C GLY A 149 -12.75 -6.61 23.71
N THR A 150 -13.40 -5.45 23.89
CA THR A 150 -14.84 -5.33 24.16
C THR A 150 -15.66 -5.16 22.89
N MET A 151 -15.09 -4.51 21.87
CA MET A 151 -15.73 -4.31 20.57
C MET A 151 -15.66 -5.59 19.74
N LYS A 152 -16.56 -5.74 18.77
CA LYS A 152 -16.53 -6.87 17.84
C LYS A 152 -15.44 -6.66 16.79
N ARG A 153 -14.56 -7.63 16.59
CA ARG A 153 -13.53 -7.63 15.53
C ARG A 153 -14.12 -7.40 14.12
N THR A 154 -13.31 -6.91 13.18
CA THR A 154 -13.70 -6.73 11.77
C THR A 154 -14.32 -8.01 11.14
N SER A 155 -15.28 -7.86 10.23
CA SER A 155 -15.88 -8.97 9.49
C SER A 155 -14.88 -9.68 8.57
N GLU A 156 -13.82 -8.98 8.17
CA GLU A 156 -12.84 -9.46 7.18
C GLU A 156 -11.55 -9.99 7.78
N ILE A 157 -11.57 -10.29 9.08
CA ILE A 157 -10.37 -10.74 9.80
C ILE A 157 -9.75 -11.98 9.14
N LEU A 158 -10.56 -12.85 8.57
CA LEU A 158 -10.11 -14.09 7.94
C LEU A 158 -9.12 -13.83 6.79
N MET A 159 -9.31 -12.77 6.01
CA MET A 159 -8.36 -12.38 4.96
C MET A 159 -6.98 -12.08 5.55
N HIS A 160 -6.93 -11.21 6.56
CA HIS A 160 -5.68 -10.86 7.24
C HIS A 160 -4.99 -12.10 7.82
N LEU A 161 -5.75 -12.96 8.50
CA LEU A 161 -5.19 -14.16 9.13
C LEU A 161 -4.66 -15.17 8.10
N GLN A 162 -5.33 -15.32 6.95
CA GLN A 162 -4.84 -16.17 5.88
C GLN A 162 -3.53 -15.64 5.26
N ILE A 163 -3.41 -14.31 5.09
CA ILE A 163 -2.14 -13.67 4.70
C ILE A 163 -1.03 -13.98 5.71
N LEU A 164 -1.30 -13.73 7.00
CA LEU A 164 -0.32 -13.94 8.07
C LEU A 164 0.07 -15.42 8.21
N LYS A 165 -0.86 -16.35 8.02
CA LYS A 165 -0.61 -17.81 8.00
C LYS A 165 0.25 -18.23 6.82
N ARG A 166 -0.08 -17.76 5.61
CA ARG A 166 0.58 -18.16 4.38
C ARG A 166 2.00 -17.61 4.28
N GLN A 167 2.20 -16.37 4.70
CA GLN A 167 3.49 -15.70 4.67
C GLN A 167 3.98 -15.43 6.11
N PRO A 168 4.83 -16.30 6.68
CA PRO A 168 5.32 -16.14 8.06
C PRO A 168 6.11 -14.85 8.32
N ARG A 169 6.69 -14.23 7.27
CA ARG A 169 7.35 -12.93 7.39
C ARG A 169 6.36 -11.78 7.53
N ALA A 170 5.09 -11.96 7.16
CA ALA A 170 4.08 -10.91 7.28
C ALA A 170 3.77 -10.65 8.77
N VAL A 171 3.98 -9.41 9.17
CA VAL A 171 3.74 -8.90 10.52
C VAL A 171 2.50 -8.03 10.56
N ALA A 172 2.26 -7.19 9.55
CA ALA A 172 1.14 -6.27 9.51
C ALA A 172 0.44 -6.27 8.16
N THR A 173 -0.83 -5.87 8.18
CA THR A 173 -1.71 -5.85 7.02
C THR A 173 -2.68 -4.67 7.11
N VAL A 174 -2.89 -3.99 5.98
CA VAL A 174 -3.79 -2.83 5.86
C VAL A 174 -4.67 -3.05 4.63
N HIS A 175 -5.98 -3.00 4.84
CA HIS A 175 -6.99 -3.04 3.79
C HIS A 175 -7.78 -1.74 3.77
N CYS A 176 -7.97 -1.18 2.58
CA CYS A 176 -8.85 -0.03 2.35
C CYS A 176 -9.28 0.08 0.87
N HIS A 177 -9.96 1.16 0.50
CA HIS A 177 -10.61 1.40 -0.79
C HIS A 177 -10.10 2.71 -1.45
N PRO A 178 -8.80 2.85 -1.73
CA PRO A 178 -8.27 4.08 -2.31
C PRO A 178 -8.78 4.23 -3.77
N PRO A 179 -9.33 5.39 -4.17
CA PRO A 179 -10.15 5.51 -5.39
C PRO A 179 -9.47 5.08 -6.70
N TYR A 180 -8.22 5.47 -6.95
CA TYR A 180 -7.58 5.18 -8.23
C TYR A 180 -7.22 3.69 -8.34
N SER A 181 -6.62 3.12 -7.30
CA SER A 181 -6.26 1.69 -7.27
C SER A 181 -7.48 0.79 -7.23
N THR A 182 -8.54 1.20 -6.52
CA THR A 182 -9.84 0.51 -6.56
C THR A 182 -10.46 0.60 -7.95
N GLY A 183 -10.26 1.70 -8.68
CA GLY A 183 -10.64 1.82 -10.08
C GLY A 183 -9.98 0.75 -10.98
N PHE A 184 -8.67 0.49 -10.79
CA PHE A 184 -7.97 -0.61 -11.45
C PHE A 184 -8.55 -1.98 -11.06
N ALA A 185 -8.85 -2.19 -9.77
CA ALA A 185 -9.47 -3.42 -9.29
C ALA A 185 -10.88 -3.65 -9.89
N VAL A 186 -11.69 -2.60 -10.04
CA VAL A 186 -13.01 -2.66 -10.70
C VAL A 186 -12.86 -2.93 -12.20
N ALA A 187 -11.84 -2.36 -12.84
CA ALA A 187 -11.53 -2.62 -14.24
C ALA A 187 -10.99 -4.04 -14.51
N GLY A 188 -10.66 -4.80 -13.47
CA GLY A 188 -10.06 -6.12 -13.61
C GLY A 188 -8.65 -6.07 -14.19
N MET A 189 -7.89 -5.00 -13.89
CA MET A 189 -6.64 -4.68 -14.56
C MET A 189 -5.54 -4.36 -13.53
N GLU A 190 -4.37 -4.97 -13.71
CA GLU A 190 -3.20 -4.60 -12.92
C GLU A 190 -2.62 -3.25 -13.41
N PRO A 191 -2.18 -2.37 -12.51
CA PRO A 191 -1.45 -1.17 -12.92
C PRO A 191 -0.19 -1.57 -13.70
N PRO A 192 0.13 -0.89 -14.81
CA PRO A 192 1.31 -1.21 -15.60
C PRO A 192 2.58 -1.07 -14.75
N THR A 193 3.67 -1.70 -15.16
CA THR A 193 4.98 -1.61 -14.52
C THR A 193 5.93 -0.72 -15.30
N CYS A 194 7.12 -0.52 -14.74
CA CYS A 194 8.30 0.11 -15.31
C CYS A 194 8.23 1.63 -15.50
N MET A 195 7.49 2.37 -14.67
CA MET A 195 7.37 3.83 -14.84
C MET A 195 7.95 4.65 -13.67
N ILE A 196 7.68 4.25 -12.42
CA ILE A 196 8.00 5.06 -11.23
C ILE A 196 8.81 4.21 -10.22
N PRO A 197 9.96 4.71 -9.71
CA PRO A 197 10.84 3.90 -8.87
C PRO A 197 10.18 3.42 -7.57
N GLU A 198 9.38 4.26 -6.93
CA GLU A 198 8.72 3.92 -5.66
C GLU A 198 7.78 2.72 -5.80
N TYR A 199 7.02 2.66 -6.89
CA TYR A 199 6.18 1.50 -7.19
C TYR A 199 7.02 0.25 -7.41
N GLU A 200 8.07 0.34 -8.24
CA GLU A 200 8.91 -0.80 -8.56
C GLU A 200 9.68 -1.36 -7.37
N VAL A 201 10.16 -0.48 -6.48
CA VAL A 201 10.96 -0.87 -5.31
C VAL A 201 10.08 -1.37 -4.16
N PHE A 202 8.96 -0.72 -3.87
CA PHE A 202 8.22 -0.99 -2.63
C PHE A 202 6.97 -1.85 -2.79
N SER A 203 6.43 -1.98 -4.01
CA SER A 203 5.17 -2.68 -4.26
C SER A 203 5.34 -3.77 -5.30
N SER A 204 4.80 -4.96 -5.03
CA SER A 204 4.54 -5.98 -6.04
C SER A 204 3.06 -6.29 -6.00
N VAL A 205 2.38 -6.01 -7.12
CA VAL A 205 0.92 -5.99 -7.21
C VAL A 205 0.43 -7.20 -7.97
N ALA A 206 -0.70 -7.76 -7.53
CA ALA A 206 -1.49 -8.72 -8.29
C ALA A 206 -2.98 -8.44 -8.08
N ILE A 207 -3.83 -9.00 -8.95
CA ILE A 207 -5.29 -8.96 -8.78
C ILE A 207 -5.87 -10.31 -8.35
N ALA A 208 -6.63 -10.31 -7.26
CA ALA A 208 -7.44 -11.44 -6.82
C ALA A 208 -8.85 -11.36 -7.42
N PRO A 209 -9.40 -12.48 -7.95
CA PRO A 209 -10.78 -12.53 -8.43
C PRO A 209 -11.81 -12.19 -7.34
N TYR A 210 -12.96 -11.65 -7.74
CA TYR A 210 -14.02 -11.29 -6.80
C TYR A 210 -14.54 -12.49 -6.01
N ARG A 211 -14.67 -12.32 -4.71
CA ARG A 211 -15.46 -13.15 -3.79
C ARG A 211 -16.14 -12.24 -2.78
N THR A 212 -17.20 -12.73 -2.16
CA THR A 212 -17.93 -11.95 -1.15
C THR A 212 -17.01 -11.61 0.03
N PRO A 213 -16.91 -10.33 0.44
CA PRO A 213 -16.10 -9.92 1.58
C PRO A 213 -16.41 -10.70 2.87
N GLY A 214 -15.39 -10.99 3.66
CA GLY A 214 -15.50 -11.76 4.90
C GLY A 214 -15.64 -13.28 4.75
N THR A 215 -15.64 -13.82 3.52
CA THR A 215 -15.67 -15.27 3.29
C THR A 215 -14.28 -15.91 3.36
N PRO A 216 -14.16 -17.19 3.78
CA PRO A 216 -12.88 -17.92 3.74
C PRO A 216 -12.27 -18.00 2.34
N GLU A 217 -13.12 -18.14 1.30
CA GLU A 217 -12.69 -18.24 -0.09
C GLU A 217 -11.97 -16.96 -0.56
N MET A 218 -12.46 -15.79 -0.14
CA MET A 218 -11.78 -14.52 -0.42
C MET A 218 -10.39 -14.50 0.22
N GLY A 219 -10.29 -14.88 1.50
CA GLY A 219 -9.01 -14.94 2.21
C GLY A 219 -8.01 -15.89 1.57
N GLN A 220 -8.47 -17.05 1.07
CA GLN A 220 -7.61 -18.02 0.38
C GLN A 220 -7.05 -17.47 -0.93
N LEU A 221 -7.89 -16.86 -1.77
CA LEU A 221 -7.45 -16.30 -3.06
C LEU A 221 -6.41 -15.19 -2.87
N VAL A 222 -6.60 -14.34 -1.87
CA VAL A 222 -5.62 -13.31 -1.51
C VAL A 222 -4.33 -13.96 -1.03
N ALA A 223 -4.42 -14.95 -0.14
CA ALA A 223 -3.25 -15.64 0.42
C ALA A 223 -2.42 -16.36 -0.65
N ASP A 224 -3.04 -16.94 -1.67
CA ASP A 224 -2.30 -17.65 -2.74
C ASP A 224 -1.34 -16.74 -3.53
N LEU A 225 -1.52 -15.41 -3.45
CA LEU A 225 -0.69 -14.42 -4.12
C LEU A 225 0.44 -13.86 -3.23
N VAL A 226 0.37 -14.03 -1.91
CA VAL A 226 1.24 -13.25 -0.99
C VAL A 226 2.71 -13.67 -0.97
N ASP A 227 3.04 -14.84 -1.50
CA ASP A 227 4.43 -15.31 -1.62
C ASP A 227 5.21 -14.51 -2.68
N LYS A 228 4.49 -13.95 -3.66
CA LYS A 228 5.05 -13.20 -4.78
C LYS A 228 4.69 -11.72 -4.75
N HIS A 229 3.62 -11.35 -4.07
CA HIS A 229 3.08 -10.00 -4.07
C HIS A 229 2.83 -9.50 -2.65
N ASN A 230 3.16 -8.23 -2.39
CA ASN A 230 2.92 -7.60 -1.09
C ASN A 230 1.68 -6.69 -1.06
N THR A 231 1.07 -6.47 -2.21
CA THR A 231 -0.11 -5.63 -2.37
C THR A 231 -1.06 -6.30 -3.35
N ILE A 232 -2.30 -6.52 -2.95
CA ILE A 232 -3.29 -7.27 -3.74
C ILE A 232 -4.49 -6.37 -4.00
N LEU A 233 -4.79 -6.15 -5.29
CA LEU A 233 -6.08 -5.62 -5.72
C LEU A 233 -7.14 -6.71 -5.58
N MET A 234 -8.26 -6.40 -4.96
CA MET A 234 -9.41 -7.31 -4.87
C MET A 234 -10.47 -6.81 -5.83
N ALA A 235 -10.74 -7.59 -6.89
CA ALA A 235 -11.63 -7.18 -7.97
C ALA A 235 -13.01 -6.75 -7.42
N ASN A 236 -13.53 -5.61 -7.89
CA ASN A 236 -14.79 -5.02 -7.42
C ASN A 236 -14.88 -4.76 -5.90
N HIS A 237 -13.76 -4.55 -5.22
CA HIS A 237 -13.75 -4.37 -3.77
C HIS A 237 -12.78 -3.27 -3.31
N GLY A 238 -11.47 -3.51 -3.41
CA GLY A 238 -10.47 -2.63 -2.80
C GLY A 238 -9.07 -3.18 -2.87
N VAL A 239 -8.23 -2.82 -1.90
CA VAL A 239 -6.81 -3.20 -1.87
C VAL A 239 -6.43 -3.68 -0.49
N VAL A 240 -5.61 -4.73 -0.40
CA VAL A 240 -4.94 -5.14 0.83
C VAL A 240 -3.43 -5.18 0.61
N ALA A 241 -2.67 -4.61 1.53
CA ALA A 241 -1.21 -4.66 1.53
C ALA A 241 -0.70 -5.30 2.82
N TRP A 242 0.40 -6.03 2.73
CA TRP A 242 1.08 -6.61 3.89
C TRP A 242 2.54 -6.16 3.99
N SER A 243 3.06 -6.20 5.22
CA SER A 243 4.42 -5.79 5.53
C SER A 243 5.09 -6.80 6.47
N HIS A 244 6.39 -7.00 6.27
CA HIS A 244 7.25 -7.73 7.20
C HIS A 244 7.87 -6.84 8.29
N ASN A 245 7.60 -5.53 8.27
CA ASN A 245 8.15 -4.55 9.20
C ASN A 245 7.13 -4.15 10.27
N ASN A 246 6.08 -3.42 9.88
CA ASN A 246 5.10 -2.81 10.78
C ASN A 246 3.85 -2.31 10.03
N VAL A 247 2.91 -1.71 10.77
CA VAL A 247 1.67 -1.17 10.18
C VAL A 247 1.98 0.01 9.26
N GLU A 248 2.92 0.87 9.65
CA GLU A 248 3.38 2.01 8.85
C GLU A 248 3.83 1.59 7.43
N ASP A 249 4.66 0.57 7.30
CA ASP A 249 5.16 0.09 6.02
C ASP A 249 4.07 -0.62 5.19
N ALA A 250 3.06 -1.23 5.82
CA ALA A 250 1.88 -1.72 5.11
C ALA A 250 1.04 -0.57 4.57
N TYR A 251 0.90 0.52 5.34
CA TYR A 251 0.23 1.75 4.92
C TYR A 251 0.98 2.47 3.79
N PHE A 252 2.31 2.56 3.83
CA PHE A 252 3.09 3.18 2.75
C PHE A 252 2.91 2.48 1.41
N LYS A 253 2.80 1.15 1.38
CA LYS A 253 2.48 0.42 0.13
C LYS A 253 1.15 0.87 -0.47
N MET A 254 0.16 1.14 0.39
CA MET A 254 -1.13 1.67 -0.02
C MET A 254 -1.00 3.08 -0.63
N GLU A 255 -0.25 3.97 0.02
CA GLU A 255 -0.01 5.32 -0.50
C GLU A 255 0.77 5.31 -1.82
N ILE A 256 1.79 4.46 -1.92
CA ILE A 256 2.61 4.30 -3.12
C ILE A 256 1.76 3.79 -4.28
N LEU A 257 0.98 2.73 -4.05
CA LEU A 257 0.10 2.18 -5.09
C LEU A 257 -0.93 3.22 -5.55
N GLU A 258 -1.57 3.93 -4.63
CA GLU A 258 -2.56 4.93 -5.00
C GLU A 258 -1.96 6.11 -5.76
N ALA A 259 -0.81 6.62 -5.31
CA ALA A 259 -0.10 7.67 -6.00
C ALA A 259 0.34 7.22 -7.40
N TYR A 260 0.75 5.96 -7.54
CA TYR A 260 1.13 5.34 -8.79
C TYR A 260 -0.06 5.26 -9.76
N CYS A 261 -1.16 4.63 -9.35
CA CYS A 261 -2.38 4.49 -10.13
C CYS A 261 -2.90 5.84 -10.62
N ARG A 262 -2.92 6.85 -9.73
CA ARG A 262 -3.30 8.22 -10.09
C ARG A 262 -2.38 8.82 -11.14
N THR A 263 -1.07 8.70 -10.95
CA THR A 263 -0.09 9.26 -11.88
C THR A 263 -0.17 8.61 -13.25
N VAL A 264 -0.29 7.27 -13.29
CA VAL A 264 -0.45 6.52 -14.54
C VAL A 264 -1.73 6.91 -15.28
N LEU A 265 -2.85 7.08 -14.57
CA LEU A 265 -4.10 7.54 -15.17
C LEU A 265 -3.99 8.96 -15.73
N VAL A 266 -3.32 9.88 -15.03
CA VAL A 266 -3.03 11.21 -15.56
C VAL A 266 -2.12 11.12 -16.79
N ALA A 267 -1.03 10.34 -16.73
CA ALA A 267 -0.09 10.18 -17.84
C ALA A 267 -0.79 9.64 -19.11
N ALA A 268 -1.69 8.68 -18.95
CA ALA A 268 -2.52 8.12 -20.01
C ALA A 268 -3.40 9.17 -20.71
N GLN A 269 -3.86 10.19 -19.99
CA GLN A 269 -4.71 11.25 -20.53
C GLN A 269 -3.94 12.30 -21.33
N LEU A 270 -2.61 12.35 -21.22
CA LEU A 270 -1.77 13.33 -21.91
C LEU A 270 -1.54 13.02 -23.41
N GLY A 271 -2.05 11.89 -23.91
CA GLY A 271 -2.00 11.53 -25.33
C GLY A 271 -0.60 11.13 -25.83
N LYS A 272 0.32 10.78 -24.94
CA LYS A 272 1.65 10.25 -25.26
C LYS A 272 1.84 8.88 -24.62
N THR A 273 2.63 8.03 -25.29
CA THR A 273 3.10 6.78 -24.70
C THR A 273 3.94 7.11 -23.46
N PRO A 274 3.64 6.54 -22.28
CA PRO A 274 4.43 6.76 -21.08
C PRO A 274 5.88 6.32 -21.28
N ASN A 275 6.81 7.11 -20.74
CA ASN A 275 8.20 6.69 -20.66
C ASN A 275 8.33 5.54 -19.67
N THR A 276 9.18 4.57 -19.98
CA THR A 276 9.46 3.42 -19.13
C THR A 276 10.96 3.28 -18.87
N PHE A 277 11.31 2.58 -17.80
CA PHE A 277 12.68 2.21 -17.51
C PHE A 277 13.24 1.29 -18.60
N THR A 278 14.53 1.43 -18.87
CA THR A 278 15.25 0.40 -19.61
C THR A 278 15.33 -0.88 -18.78
N PRO A 279 15.53 -2.05 -19.40
CA PRO A 279 15.67 -3.30 -18.64
C PRO A 279 16.78 -3.26 -17.59
N ALA A 280 17.91 -2.62 -17.91
CA ALA A 280 19.02 -2.43 -16.97
C ALA A 280 18.63 -1.56 -15.76
N GLN A 281 17.92 -0.45 -16.00
CA GLN A 281 17.40 0.40 -14.93
C GLN A 281 16.44 -0.37 -14.02
N LEU A 282 15.54 -1.18 -14.59
CA LEU A 282 14.62 -1.97 -13.79
C LEU A 282 15.34 -3.04 -12.98
N GLN A 283 16.34 -3.71 -13.55
CA GLN A 283 17.13 -4.69 -12.79
C GLN A 283 17.76 -4.08 -11.54
N ASP A 284 18.25 -2.84 -11.63
CA ASP A 284 18.83 -2.16 -10.47
C ASP A 284 17.78 -1.87 -9.40
N LEU A 285 16.57 -1.47 -9.79
CA LEU A 285 15.44 -1.31 -8.85
C LEU A 285 15.03 -2.64 -8.22
N LEU A 286 15.00 -3.74 -8.99
CA LEU A 286 14.69 -5.08 -8.47
C LEU A 286 15.76 -5.59 -7.49
N LYS A 287 17.04 -5.28 -7.70
CA LYS A 287 18.10 -5.58 -6.72
C LYS A 287 17.86 -4.84 -5.40
N ILE A 288 17.46 -3.56 -5.45
CA ILE A 288 17.10 -2.80 -4.25
C ILE A 288 15.90 -3.44 -3.56
N LYS A 289 14.82 -3.73 -4.29
CA LYS A 289 13.63 -4.43 -3.77
C LYS A 289 13.97 -5.75 -3.08
N GLN A 290 14.81 -6.56 -3.71
CA GLN A 290 15.26 -7.83 -3.17
C GLN A 290 16.06 -7.64 -1.88
N SER A 291 16.93 -6.61 -1.81
CA SER A 291 17.68 -6.29 -0.59
C SER A 291 16.78 -5.83 0.57
N LEU A 292 15.63 -5.22 0.27
CA LEU A 292 14.59 -4.88 1.23
C LEU A 292 13.71 -6.08 1.60
N GLY A 293 13.97 -7.26 1.03
CA GLY A 293 13.23 -8.48 1.31
C GLY A 293 11.77 -8.44 0.87
N ILE A 294 11.42 -7.59 -0.09
CA ILE A 294 10.07 -7.48 -0.65
C ILE A 294 9.88 -8.57 -1.71
N PRO A 295 8.76 -9.32 -1.71
CA PRO A 295 8.51 -10.33 -2.74
C PRO A 295 8.23 -9.68 -4.10
N ASP A 296 8.64 -10.36 -5.18
CA ASP A 296 8.27 -10.00 -6.55
C ASP A 296 8.44 -11.23 -7.47
N PRO A 297 7.49 -11.51 -8.39
CA PRO A 297 7.61 -12.62 -9.33
C PRO A 297 8.72 -12.42 -10.38
N ARG A 298 9.22 -11.19 -10.58
CA ARG A 298 10.22 -10.86 -11.60
C ARG A 298 11.66 -11.12 -11.15
N HIS A 299 11.87 -11.52 -9.90
CA HIS A 299 13.19 -11.90 -9.43
C HIS A 299 13.75 -13.08 -10.27
N GLY A 300 14.88 -12.85 -10.93
CA GLY A 300 15.54 -13.84 -11.77
C GLY A 300 15.04 -13.94 -13.22
N LEU A 301 14.07 -13.11 -13.63
CA LEU A 301 13.66 -13.02 -15.03
C LEU A 301 14.71 -12.30 -15.90
N LYS A 302 14.66 -12.55 -17.21
CA LYS A 302 15.55 -11.90 -18.19
C LYS A 302 15.00 -10.54 -18.61
N GLU A 303 15.88 -9.69 -19.11
CA GLU A 303 15.59 -8.28 -19.47
C GLU A 303 14.36 -8.05 -20.35
N CYS A 304 14.11 -8.93 -21.31
CA CYS A 304 12.99 -8.80 -22.24
C CYS A 304 11.61 -9.08 -21.60
N GLU A 305 11.55 -9.67 -20.41
CA GLU A 305 10.32 -10.11 -19.73
C GLU A 305 9.91 -9.17 -18.59
N LEU A 306 10.69 -8.12 -18.35
CA LEU A 306 10.61 -7.31 -17.13
C LEU A 306 9.50 -6.24 -17.13
N CYS A 307 9.08 -5.79 -18.32
CA CYS A 307 8.15 -4.67 -18.51
C CYS A 307 6.99 -5.04 -19.44
N ASP A 308 6.40 -6.23 -19.25
CA ASP A 308 5.21 -6.61 -20.00
C ASP A 308 3.98 -5.85 -19.47
N ASN A 309 3.44 -4.98 -20.33
CA ASN A 309 2.28 -4.12 -20.06
C ASN A 309 1.17 -4.37 -21.09
N ALA A 310 1.07 -5.59 -21.66
CA ALA A 310 0.19 -5.88 -22.79
C ALA A 310 -1.29 -5.51 -22.56
N GLU A 311 -1.79 -5.63 -21.33
CA GLU A 311 -3.16 -5.32 -20.93
C GLU A 311 -3.42 -3.80 -20.79
N TRP A 312 -2.39 -3.00 -20.50
CA TRP A 312 -2.49 -1.56 -20.32
C TRP A 312 -2.19 -0.81 -21.63
N ARG A 313 -3.25 -0.42 -22.36
CA ARG A 313 -3.14 0.34 -23.61
C ARG A 313 -3.95 1.65 -23.59
N PRO A 314 -3.54 2.64 -22.78
CA PRO A 314 -4.23 3.92 -22.74
C PRO A 314 -4.14 4.62 -24.11
N GLY A 315 -5.31 5.03 -24.64
CA GLY A 315 -5.37 5.80 -25.88
C GLY A 315 -5.43 4.98 -27.18
N VAL A 316 -5.51 3.65 -27.13
CA VAL A 316 -5.95 2.88 -28.31
C VAL A 316 -7.48 2.86 -28.28
N SER A 317 -8.12 3.99 -28.56
CA SER A 317 -9.35 3.82 -29.34
C SER A 317 -8.86 3.21 -30.65
N CYS A 318 -9.38 2.06 -31.05
CA CYS A 318 -9.39 1.80 -32.47
C CYS A 318 -10.14 3.00 -33.06
N ALA A 319 -9.41 3.99 -33.56
CA ALA A 319 -9.86 4.73 -34.70
C ALA A 319 -9.93 3.67 -35.80
N THR A 320 -10.98 2.83 -35.78
CA THR A 320 -11.52 2.29 -37.00
C THR A 320 -11.63 3.53 -37.87
N PRO A 321 -10.82 3.64 -38.94
CA PRO A 321 -11.10 4.66 -39.95
C PRO A 321 -12.58 4.49 -40.23
N ALA A 322 -13.34 5.60 -40.30
CA ALA A 322 -14.74 5.51 -40.70
C ALA A 322 -14.77 4.55 -41.87
N LYS A 323 -15.43 3.39 -41.68
CA LYS A 323 -15.56 2.40 -42.74
C LYS A 323 -16.08 3.26 -43.88
N GLN A 324 -15.27 3.48 -44.92
CA GLN A 324 -15.82 4.05 -46.13
C GLN A 324 -17.00 3.15 -46.38
N GLU A 325 -18.21 3.70 -46.27
CA GLU A 325 -19.38 3.01 -46.76
C GLU A 325 -18.99 2.72 -48.19
N SER A 326 -18.54 1.50 -48.45
CA SER A 326 -18.49 1.00 -49.78
C SER A 326 -19.93 1.19 -50.20
N ALA A 327 -20.16 2.07 -51.16
CA ALA A 327 -21.36 2.09 -51.96
C ALA A 327 -21.42 0.76 -52.74
N ALA A 328 -21.41 -0.36 -52.03
CA ALA A 328 -21.90 -1.63 -52.50
C ALA A 328 -23.40 -1.37 -52.63
N GLY A 329 -23.75 -0.81 -53.78
CA GLY A 329 -25.13 -0.67 -54.21
C GLY A 329 -25.79 -2.05 -54.13
N TYR A 330 -27.08 -2.01 -53.87
CA TYR A 330 -27.97 -3.17 -53.91
C TYR A 330 -27.66 -4.06 -55.13
N ASP A 331 -27.16 -5.27 -54.87
CA ASP A 331 -26.93 -6.30 -55.88
C ASP A 331 -28.15 -7.22 -55.91
N ALA A 332 -29.04 -6.93 -56.86
CA ALA A 332 -30.30 -7.66 -57.02
C ALA A 332 -30.09 -9.16 -57.29
N ASP A 333 -28.97 -9.53 -57.92
CA ASP A 333 -28.66 -10.92 -58.27
C ASP A 333 -28.18 -11.68 -57.03
N ALA A 334 -27.39 -11.03 -56.17
CA ALA A 334 -26.98 -11.59 -54.89
C ALA A 334 -28.18 -11.82 -53.96
N GLU A 335 -29.11 -10.86 -53.86
CA GLU A 335 -30.33 -11.00 -53.05
C GLU A 335 -31.25 -12.10 -53.59
N ALA A 336 -31.39 -12.21 -54.93
CA ALA A 336 -32.15 -13.29 -55.55
C ALA A 336 -31.54 -14.67 -55.26
N ALA A 337 -30.21 -14.79 -55.25
CA ALA A 337 -29.51 -16.02 -54.91
C ALA A 337 -29.69 -16.40 -53.43
N VAL A 338 -29.60 -15.43 -52.51
CA VAL A 338 -29.84 -15.65 -51.07
C VAL A 338 -31.28 -16.10 -50.82
N GLN A 339 -32.26 -15.49 -51.47
CA GLN A 339 -33.66 -15.88 -51.37
C GLN A 339 -33.88 -17.32 -51.87
N ALA A 340 -33.34 -17.68 -53.03
CA ALA A 340 -33.46 -19.02 -53.59
C ALA A 340 -32.84 -20.11 -52.70
N ILE A 341 -31.69 -19.83 -52.07
CA ILE A 341 -31.05 -20.74 -51.11
C ILE A 341 -31.91 -20.88 -49.84
N THR A 342 -32.43 -19.77 -49.33
CA THR A 342 -33.29 -19.75 -48.14
C THR A 342 -34.55 -20.57 -48.38
N ASP A 343 -35.21 -20.41 -49.53
CA ASP A 343 -36.40 -21.17 -49.90
C ASP A 343 -36.11 -22.67 -50.03
N GLN A 344 -34.95 -23.06 -50.58
CA GLN A 344 -34.53 -24.47 -50.63
C GLN A 344 -34.30 -25.05 -49.24
N ILE A 345 -33.67 -24.30 -48.32
CA ILE A 345 -33.46 -24.75 -46.94
C ILE A 345 -34.79 -24.91 -46.22
N MET A 346 -35.69 -23.94 -46.33
CA MET A 346 -37.00 -23.99 -45.68
C MET A 346 -37.89 -25.11 -46.24
N THR A 347 -37.72 -25.46 -47.52
CA THR A 347 -38.44 -26.58 -48.13
C THR A 347 -37.90 -27.93 -47.65
N ARG A 348 -36.61 -28.05 -47.34
CA ARG A 348 -35.99 -29.26 -46.76
C ARG A 348 -36.25 -29.44 -45.26
N LEU A 349 -36.71 -28.39 -44.59
CA LEU A 349 -37.07 -28.40 -43.16
C LEU A 349 -38.56 -28.71 -42.89
N LYS A 350 -39.37 -28.92 -43.95
CA LYS A 350 -40.75 -29.41 -43.88
C LYS A 350 -40.80 -30.91 -44.11
#